data_AF-A0AAJ8JQV1-F1
#
_entry.id   AF-A0AAJ8JQV1-F1
#
_cell.length_a   1.000
_cell.length_b   1.000
_cell.length_c   1.000
_cell.angle_alpha   90.00
_cell.angle_beta   90.00
_cell.angle_gamma   90.00
#
_symmetry.space_group_name_H-M   'P 1'
#
loop_
_entity.id
_entity.type
_entity.pdbx_description
1 polymer ?
#
loop_
_entity_poly.entity_id
_entity_poly.type
_entity_poly.pdbx_seq_one_letter_code
_entity_poly.pdbx_strand_id
1 'polypeptide(L)'
;MAGSFLRSISQLQTRFAKMSAQNTPILQCQDWASISIKPSGRLSHPLDSPTFSIPPTIQAHLERASECLHSGQTVVVPTETVYGLAASSLDPNACKKIYQIKKRPSDNPLIIHVSSLDMLRRILPSSYNFSPLYLALITSFWPGPLSLLFPSANPQPLPAPQTNAIRMPSHPLALALIALSDLPLSAPSANSSGRPSPTQAQHVYHDLNGAPGLSCILDGGKCGVGVESTVVDGLEWKKGGGGKVDILRPGGLGIEDIKRIVDAVDGKEGKTEILVHGKPWCETTQSSFPQDSTTGSAAQAERHKREKLDLPPSTPGMKYRHYSPKVPVYLLKPSNVFPPPSSLSLSTPTSPYAVLQLIAARIASDRPGHKQRLGILHFENSPLSRHLSSSCPNMEIIPISLGNTAISAAQRLFAGMLALETVHNPHDPSTRDAVDAIVIEGCTDQGLGLAVMERIEKAVGGGGVVGDVSEGEEQSCGNENRFWVDVDDV
;
A
#
# COMPACT_ATOMS: atom_id res chain seq x y z
N MET A 1 -26.92 53.89 -1.97
CA MET A 1 -25.56 53.53 -2.47
C MET A 1 -24.72 52.71 -1.48
N ALA A 2 -24.88 52.84 -0.15
CA ALA A 2 -24.08 52.09 0.84
C ALA A 2 -24.30 50.55 0.84
N GLY A 3 -25.51 50.06 0.51
CA GLY A 3 -25.82 48.63 0.53
C GLY A 3 -25.22 47.79 -0.62
N SER A 4 -24.88 48.44 -1.74
CA SER A 4 -24.20 47.79 -2.89
C SER A 4 -22.70 47.60 -2.62
N PHE A 5 -22.08 48.55 -1.92
CA PHE A 5 -20.66 48.53 -1.59
C PHE A 5 -20.34 47.44 -0.54
N LEU A 6 -21.20 47.27 0.47
CA LEU A 6 -21.05 46.22 1.49
C LEU A 6 -21.26 44.80 0.93
N ARG A 7 -22.18 44.62 -0.03
CA ARG A 7 -22.33 43.33 -0.76
C ARG A 7 -21.13 43.02 -1.64
N SER A 8 -20.52 44.03 -2.25
CA SER A 8 -19.31 43.86 -3.07
C SER A 8 -18.11 43.47 -2.21
N ILE A 9 -17.92 44.08 -1.03
CA ILE A 9 -16.85 43.72 -0.09
C ILE A 9 -17.06 42.31 0.49
N SER A 10 -18.30 41.93 0.85
CA SER A 10 -18.65 40.57 1.25
C SER A 10 -18.36 39.54 0.16
N GLN A 11 -18.72 39.83 -1.10
CA GLN A 11 -18.44 38.95 -2.24
C GLN A 11 -16.94 38.90 -2.58
N LEU A 12 -16.20 40.00 -2.42
CA LEU A 12 -14.75 40.05 -2.55
C LEU A 12 -14.06 39.29 -1.43
N GLN A 13 -14.47 39.42 -0.17
CA GLN A 13 -13.94 38.63 0.95
C GLN A 13 -14.25 37.14 0.80
N THR A 14 -15.43 36.79 0.28
CA THR A 14 -15.79 35.38 -0.02
C THR A 14 -15.03 34.86 -1.23
N ARG A 15 -14.71 35.71 -2.22
CA ARG A 15 -13.84 35.37 -3.35
C ARG A 15 -12.36 35.29 -2.95
N PHE A 16 -11.88 36.14 -2.06
CA PHE A 16 -10.53 36.06 -1.49
C PHE A 16 -10.38 34.87 -0.53
N ALA A 17 -11.41 34.53 0.25
CA ALA A 17 -11.44 33.30 1.04
C ALA A 17 -11.54 32.04 0.15
N LYS A 18 -12.26 32.10 -0.98
CA LYS A 18 -12.27 31.03 -2.00
C LYS A 18 -10.99 30.97 -2.84
N MET A 19 -10.26 32.07 -2.99
CA MET A 19 -8.97 32.14 -3.71
C MET A 19 -7.77 31.84 -2.79
N SER A 20 -7.95 31.89 -1.47
CA SER A 20 -6.96 31.45 -0.47
C SER A 20 -6.92 29.93 -0.26
N ALA A 21 -7.81 29.18 -0.90
CA ALA A 21 -7.86 27.72 -0.82
C ALA A 21 -7.28 27.11 -2.11
N GLN A 22 -5.97 27.19 -2.32
CA GLN A 22 -5.36 26.54 -3.49
C GLN A 22 -4.18 25.61 -3.18
N ASN A 23 -3.73 25.52 -1.92
CA ASN A 23 -2.65 24.62 -1.58
C ASN A 23 -2.86 23.96 -0.21
N THR A 24 -2.75 22.63 -0.16
CA THR A 24 -2.66 21.88 1.09
C THR A 24 -1.28 22.14 1.69
N PRO A 25 -1.18 22.73 2.90
CA PRO A 25 0.09 23.02 3.53
C PRO A 25 0.84 21.73 3.89
N ILE A 26 2.15 21.71 3.58
CA ILE A 26 3.08 20.70 4.06
C ILE A 26 3.73 21.23 5.35
N LEU A 27 3.47 20.59 6.48
CA LEU A 27 4.06 20.91 7.77
C LEU A 27 5.35 20.11 7.91
N GLN A 28 6.48 20.81 7.87
CA GLN A 28 7.81 20.19 7.93
C GLN A 28 8.11 19.71 9.35
N CYS A 29 8.23 18.41 9.56
CA CYS A 29 8.44 17.82 10.89
C CYS A 29 9.84 17.20 11.03
N GLN A 30 10.89 17.88 10.57
CA GLN A 30 12.24 17.31 10.39
C GLN A 30 12.86 16.72 11.68
N ASP A 31 12.48 17.22 12.86
CA ASP A 31 12.94 16.71 14.17
C ASP A 31 12.07 15.58 14.74
N TRP A 32 11.22 14.94 13.92
CA TRP A 32 10.34 13.86 14.39
C TRP A 32 11.11 12.71 15.05
N ALA A 33 12.36 12.48 14.67
CA ALA A 33 13.22 11.45 15.25
C ALA A 33 13.60 11.74 16.72
N SER A 34 13.45 12.98 17.18
CA SER A 34 13.69 13.38 18.56
C SER A 34 12.46 13.21 19.47
N ILE A 35 11.33 12.73 18.95
CA ILE A 35 10.18 12.34 19.76
C ILE A 35 10.61 11.16 20.65
N SER A 36 10.51 11.34 21.97
CA SER A 36 10.79 10.27 22.93
C SER A 36 9.49 9.61 23.37
N ILE A 37 9.43 8.28 23.26
CA ILE A 37 8.30 7.47 23.70
C ILE A 37 8.76 6.66 24.92
N LYS A 38 8.19 6.95 26.08
CA LYS A 38 8.46 6.20 27.31
C LYS A 38 7.37 5.14 27.48
N PRO A 39 7.74 3.85 27.62
CA PRO A 39 6.76 2.80 27.84
C PRO A 39 6.06 2.96 29.19
N SER A 40 4.95 2.24 29.32
CA SER A 40 4.18 2.13 30.57
C SER A 40 5.03 1.53 31.70
N GLY A 41 4.58 1.69 32.95
CA GLY A 41 5.29 1.20 34.13
C GLY A 41 5.50 -0.32 34.14
N ARG A 42 6.39 -0.80 35.01
CA ARG A 42 6.83 -2.21 35.08
C ARG A 42 5.73 -3.25 35.35
N LEU A 43 4.55 -2.83 35.83
CA LEU A 43 3.43 -3.71 36.19
C LEU A 43 2.39 -3.87 35.06
N SER A 44 2.58 -3.18 33.94
CA SER A 44 1.67 -3.15 32.79
C SER A 44 2.40 -3.53 31.51
N HIS A 45 1.67 -3.85 30.45
CA HIS A 45 2.29 -4.03 29.13
C HIS A 45 2.95 -2.70 28.70
N PRO A 46 4.16 -2.70 28.11
CA PRO A 46 4.86 -1.47 27.74
C PRO A 46 4.02 -0.50 26.89
N LEU A 47 3.12 -1.04 26.06
CA LEU A 47 2.25 -0.29 25.16
C LEU A 47 0.88 0.09 25.75
N ASP A 48 0.57 -0.18 27.03
CA ASP A 48 -0.75 0.13 27.61
C ASP A 48 -1.07 1.63 27.58
N SER A 49 -0.20 2.45 28.18
CA SER A 49 -0.28 3.90 28.27
C SER A 49 1.13 4.53 28.17
N PRO A 50 1.80 4.45 26.99
CA PRO A 50 3.08 5.11 26.79
C PRO A 50 2.92 6.63 26.83
N THR A 51 3.97 7.32 27.29
CA THR A 51 4.01 8.80 27.33
C THR A 51 4.95 9.34 26.26
N PHE A 52 4.59 10.50 25.70
CA PHE A 52 5.27 11.10 24.57
C PHE A 52 5.89 12.44 24.98
N SER A 53 7.17 12.63 24.66
CA SER A 53 7.85 13.92 24.75
C SER A 53 8.11 14.42 23.33
N ILE A 54 7.44 15.50 22.94
CA ILE A 54 7.50 16.07 21.60
C ILE A 54 8.45 17.28 21.62
N PRO A 55 9.37 17.41 20.66
CA PRO A 55 10.27 18.56 20.61
C PRO A 55 9.50 19.85 20.25
N PRO A 56 9.85 21.01 20.84
CA PRO A 56 9.16 22.28 20.59
C PRO A 56 9.08 22.68 19.11
N THR A 57 10.05 22.25 18.30
CA THR A 57 10.15 22.55 16.86
C THR A 57 9.02 21.96 16.03
N ILE A 58 8.37 20.89 16.49
CA ILE A 58 7.26 20.23 15.76
C ILE A 58 5.96 20.18 16.57
N GLN A 59 5.97 20.62 17.84
CA GLN A 59 4.81 20.65 18.72
C GLN A 59 3.61 21.37 18.07
N ALA A 60 3.82 22.59 17.58
CA ALA A 60 2.76 23.38 16.94
C ALA A 60 2.19 22.73 15.68
N HIS A 61 2.98 21.93 14.93
CA HIS A 61 2.49 21.19 13.77
C HIS A 61 1.56 20.05 14.18
N LEU A 62 1.90 19.32 15.25
CA LEU A 62 1.07 18.25 15.79
C LEU A 62 -0.21 18.79 16.43
N GLU A 63 -0.13 19.89 17.17
CA GLU A 63 -1.30 20.58 17.74
C GLU A 63 -2.26 21.03 16.64
N ARG A 64 -1.74 21.68 15.59
CA ARG A 64 -2.55 22.07 14.43
C ARG A 64 -3.21 20.88 13.74
N ALA A 65 -2.47 19.79 13.53
CA ALA A 65 -3.03 18.58 12.92
C ALA A 65 -4.10 17.93 13.82
N SER A 66 -3.91 17.95 15.14
CA SER A 66 -4.87 17.48 16.14
C SER A 66 -6.17 18.29 16.10
N GLU A 67 -6.07 19.63 16.07
CA GLU A 67 -7.23 20.52 15.91
C GLU A 67 -8.00 20.23 14.61
N CYS A 68 -7.29 20.01 13.50
CA CYS A 68 -7.92 19.61 12.23
C CYS A 68 -8.70 18.31 12.37
N LEU A 69 -8.14 17.29 13.03
CA LEU A 69 -8.80 16.01 13.29
C LEU A 69 -10.06 16.18 14.16
N HIS A 70 -9.99 16.96 15.23
CA HIS A 70 -11.15 17.26 16.09
C HIS A 70 -12.24 18.06 15.38
N SER A 71 -11.87 18.88 14.38
CA SER A 71 -12.84 19.57 13.52
C SER A 71 -13.44 18.68 12.42
N GLY A 72 -13.19 17.37 12.48
CA GLY A 72 -13.70 16.37 11.53
C GLY A 72 -13.05 16.47 10.15
N GLN A 73 -11.90 17.13 10.01
CA GLN A 73 -11.13 17.20 8.76
C GLN A 73 -10.13 16.05 8.65
N THR A 74 -9.57 15.86 7.46
CA THR A 74 -8.51 14.87 7.24
C THR A 74 -7.13 15.52 7.26
N VAL A 75 -6.15 14.76 7.73
CA VAL A 75 -4.73 15.13 7.75
C VAL A 75 -3.94 13.98 7.17
N VAL A 76 -2.84 14.27 6.49
CA VAL A 76 -1.93 13.22 6.03
C VAL A 76 -0.80 13.04 7.02
N VAL A 77 -0.53 11.79 7.39
CA VAL A 77 0.46 11.39 8.38
C VAL A 77 1.45 10.38 7.79
N PRO A 78 2.77 10.52 8.03
CA PRO A 78 3.74 9.50 7.63
C PRO A 78 3.61 8.27 8.52
N THR A 79 3.87 7.09 7.96
CA THR A 79 4.13 5.86 8.73
C THR A 79 5.45 5.25 8.28
N GLU A 80 5.91 4.19 8.92
CA GLU A 80 7.02 3.39 8.42
C GLU A 80 6.67 2.68 7.10
N THR A 81 5.39 2.40 6.86
CA THR A 81 4.91 1.70 5.64
C THR A 81 4.73 2.64 4.45
N VAL A 82 3.62 3.39 4.44
CA VAL A 82 3.24 4.38 3.44
C VAL A 82 2.56 5.55 4.15
N TYR A 83 2.47 6.72 3.51
CA TYR A 83 1.72 7.85 4.06
C TYR A 83 0.23 7.52 4.12
N GLY A 84 -0.43 7.88 5.23
CA GLY A 84 -1.85 7.63 5.48
C GLY A 84 -2.69 8.91 5.41
N LEU A 85 -3.87 8.85 4.81
CA LEU A 85 -4.89 9.91 4.85
C LEU A 85 -5.78 9.67 6.06
N ALA A 86 -5.49 10.34 7.17
CA ALA A 86 -6.09 10.09 8.46
C ALA A 86 -7.33 10.96 8.74
N ALA A 87 -8.32 10.35 9.38
CA ALA A 87 -9.45 11.02 10.01
C ALA A 87 -9.84 10.26 11.29
N SER A 88 -10.58 10.90 12.19
CA SER A 88 -11.10 10.24 13.39
C SER A 88 -11.93 9.01 13.03
N SER A 89 -11.58 7.83 13.58
CA SER A 89 -12.38 6.60 13.45
C SER A 89 -13.69 6.67 14.23
N LEU A 90 -13.81 7.62 15.16
CA LEU A 90 -15.01 7.81 15.99
C LEU A 90 -16.05 8.70 15.30
N ASP A 91 -15.68 9.41 14.23
CA ASP A 91 -16.58 10.27 13.46
C ASP A 91 -16.81 9.69 12.04
N PRO A 92 -18.00 9.11 11.79
CA PRO A 92 -18.35 8.61 10.46
C PRO A 92 -18.30 9.67 9.36
N ASN A 93 -18.59 10.93 9.66
CA ASN A 93 -18.51 12.02 8.69
C ASN A 93 -17.07 12.37 8.32
N ALA A 94 -16.16 12.32 9.30
CA ALA A 94 -14.73 12.47 9.05
C ALA A 94 -14.20 11.31 8.19
N CYS A 95 -14.59 10.06 8.51
CA CYS A 95 -14.26 8.90 7.68
C CYS A 95 -14.83 9.01 6.25
N LYS A 96 -16.04 9.57 6.06
CA LYS A 96 -16.62 9.79 4.73
C LYS A 96 -15.76 10.68 3.84
N LYS A 97 -15.06 11.67 4.41
CA LYS A 97 -14.13 12.54 3.66
C LYS A 97 -12.95 11.77 3.09
N ILE A 98 -12.45 10.73 3.77
CA ILE A 98 -11.38 9.86 3.25
C ILE A 98 -11.83 9.23 1.94
N TYR A 99 -13.04 8.66 1.91
CA TYR A 99 -13.60 8.04 0.71
C TYR A 99 -13.78 9.05 -0.43
N GLN A 100 -14.27 10.24 -0.11
CA GLN A 100 -14.47 11.33 -1.08
C GLN A 100 -13.15 11.81 -1.69
N ILE A 101 -12.15 12.13 -0.86
CA ILE A 101 -10.83 12.61 -1.31
C ILE A 101 -10.17 11.57 -2.20
N LYS A 102 -10.20 10.30 -1.79
CA LYS A 102 -9.58 9.21 -2.54
C LYS A 102 -10.38 8.76 -3.76
N LYS A 103 -11.64 9.19 -3.92
CA LYS A 103 -12.60 8.57 -4.84
C LYS A 103 -12.65 7.04 -4.67
N ARG A 104 -12.72 6.61 -3.41
CA ARG A 104 -12.66 5.20 -3.00
C ARG A 104 -14.07 4.66 -2.80
N PRO A 105 -14.38 3.43 -3.24
CA PRO A 105 -15.64 2.75 -2.89
C PRO A 105 -15.84 2.68 -1.37
N SER A 106 -17.05 2.98 -0.90
CA SER A 106 -17.36 3.08 0.54
C SER A 106 -17.36 1.74 1.27
N ASP A 107 -17.48 0.64 0.54
CA ASP A 107 -17.44 -0.75 1.03
C ASP A 107 -16.00 -1.27 1.24
N ASN A 108 -14.98 -0.52 0.80
CA ASN A 108 -13.59 -0.88 1.04
C ASN A 108 -13.14 -0.41 2.44
N PRO A 109 -12.89 -1.32 3.40
CA PRO A 109 -12.68 -0.95 4.80
C PRO A 109 -11.42 -0.10 4.98
N LEU A 110 -11.31 0.54 6.15
CA LEU A 110 -10.16 1.35 6.55
C LEU A 110 -9.43 0.66 7.71
N ILE A 111 -8.11 0.81 7.76
CA ILE A 111 -7.31 0.36 8.90
C ILE A 111 -7.30 1.48 9.94
N ILE A 112 -7.66 1.13 11.18
CA ILE A 112 -7.62 2.03 12.33
C ILE A 112 -6.21 2.01 12.92
N HIS A 113 -5.65 3.18 13.19
CA HIS A 113 -4.38 3.34 13.86
C HIS A 113 -4.60 3.78 15.31
N VAL A 114 -3.89 3.14 16.23
CA VAL A 114 -3.92 3.43 17.67
C VAL A 114 -2.51 3.75 18.17
N SER A 115 -2.40 4.50 19.27
CA SER A 115 -1.14 4.85 19.92
C SER A 115 -0.84 4.02 21.17
N SER A 116 -1.83 3.30 21.70
CA SER A 116 -1.69 2.49 22.91
C SER A 116 -2.68 1.33 22.95
N LEU A 117 -2.41 0.33 23.80
CA LEU A 117 -3.36 -0.77 24.05
C LEU A 117 -4.56 -0.30 24.86
N ASP A 118 -4.43 0.72 25.70
CA ASP A 118 -5.60 1.32 26.35
C ASP A 118 -6.54 1.96 25.33
N MET A 119 -6.00 2.67 24.33
CA MET A 119 -6.81 3.19 23.22
C MET A 119 -7.44 2.06 22.41
N LEU A 120 -6.70 0.98 22.14
CA LEU A 120 -7.26 -0.21 21.49
C LEU A 120 -8.43 -0.79 22.28
N ARG A 121 -8.27 -1.01 23.60
CA ARG A 121 -9.34 -1.56 24.45
C ARG A 121 -10.61 -0.69 24.42
N ARG A 122 -10.48 0.64 24.33
CA ARG A 122 -11.65 1.55 24.25
C ARG A 122 -12.50 1.38 22.98
N ILE A 123 -11.94 0.84 21.89
CA ILE A 123 -12.66 0.66 20.62
C ILE A 123 -13.09 -0.79 20.34
N LEU A 124 -12.79 -1.71 21.25
CA LEU A 124 -13.18 -3.12 21.16
C LEU A 124 -14.42 -3.41 22.03
N PRO A 125 -15.13 -4.53 21.79
CA PRO A 125 -16.16 -5.00 22.71
C PRO A 125 -15.60 -5.14 24.13
N SER A 126 -16.33 -4.68 25.14
CA SER A 126 -15.88 -4.71 26.55
C SER A 126 -15.64 -6.12 27.08
N SER A 127 -16.23 -7.14 26.48
CA SER A 127 -16.04 -8.56 26.81
C SER A 127 -14.84 -9.20 26.11
N TYR A 128 -14.24 -8.52 25.13
CA TYR A 128 -13.16 -9.07 24.34
C TYR A 128 -11.83 -9.08 25.12
N ASN A 129 -11.16 -10.22 25.10
CA ASN A 129 -9.84 -10.41 25.69
C ASN A 129 -8.87 -10.86 24.62
N PHE A 130 -7.65 -10.33 24.64
CA PHE A 130 -6.61 -10.74 23.68
C PHE A 130 -6.24 -12.21 23.88
N SER A 131 -6.19 -12.96 22.78
CA SER A 131 -5.65 -14.32 22.81
C SER A 131 -4.14 -14.29 23.10
N PRO A 132 -3.56 -15.37 23.66
CA PRO A 132 -2.12 -15.51 23.77
C PRO A 132 -1.37 -15.25 22.46
N LEU A 133 -1.92 -15.70 21.32
CA LEU A 133 -1.36 -15.41 20.00
C LEU A 133 -1.33 -13.90 19.72
N TYR A 134 -2.44 -13.19 19.93
CA TYR A 134 -2.50 -11.75 19.67
C TYR A 134 -1.57 -10.97 20.59
N LEU A 135 -1.47 -11.34 21.87
CA LEU A 135 -0.50 -10.75 22.79
C LEU A 135 0.93 -10.97 22.32
N ALA A 136 1.28 -12.17 21.84
CA ALA A 136 2.62 -12.47 21.33
C ALA A 136 2.93 -11.69 20.05
N LEU A 137 1.99 -11.59 19.11
CA LEU A 137 2.13 -10.80 17.88
C LEU A 137 2.27 -9.31 18.18
N ILE A 138 1.44 -8.76 19.08
CA ILE A 138 1.53 -7.36 19.55
C ILE A 138 2.89 -7.11 20.21
N THR A 139 3.32 -7.99 21.13
CA THR A 139 4.60 -7.83 21.84
C THR A 139 5.79 -7.84 20.87
N SER A 140 5.71 -8.64 19.80
CA SER A 140 6.81 -8.83 18.87
C SER A 140 6.87 -7.76 17.78
N PHE A 141 5.71 -7.29 17.31
CA PHE A 141 5.62 -6.51 16.07
C PHE A 141 4.90 -5.18 16.21
N TRP A 142 4.35 -4.84 17.38
CA TRP A 142 3.82 -3.50 17.65
C TRP A 142 4.76 -2.71 18.57
N PRO A 143 4.95 -1.41 18.30
CA PRO A 143 4.56 -0.68 17.09
C PRO A 143 5.28 -1.21 15.83
N GLY A 144 4.59 -1.30 14.69
CA GLY A 144 5.18 -1.82 13.45
C GLY A 144 4.20 -2.16 12.32
N PRO A 145 4.71 -2.80 11.25
CA PRO A 145 3.98 -2.98 9.99
C PRO A 145 3.01 -4.18 10.02
N LEU A 146 2.41 -4.47 11.17
CA LEU A 146 1.41 -5.52 11.37
C LEU A 146 0.05 -4.92 11.67
N SER A 147 -0.97 -5.33 10.92
CA SER A 147 -2.38 -5.07 11.20
C SER A 147 -3.06 -6.37 11.61
N LEU A 148 -3.87 -6.32 12.67
CA LEU A 148 -4.61 -7.46 13.19
C LEU A 148 -6.12 -7.20 13.07
N LEU A 149 -6.89 -8.23 12.71
CA LEU A 149 -8.35 -8.16 12.77
C LEU A 149 -8.85 -8.33 14.20
N PHE A 150 -9.73 -7.44 14.63
CA PHE A 150 -10.41 -7.51 15.92
C PHE A 150 -11.93 -7.46 15.73
N PRO A 151 -12.73 -8.03 16.64
CA PRO A 151 -14.18 -7.89 16.57
C PRO A 151 -14.60 -6.42 16.71
N SER A 152 -15.61 -6.02 15.93
CA SER A 152 -16.20 -4.68 16.02
C SER A 152 -17.03 -4.53 17.30
N ALA A 153 -16.87 -3.42 18.02
CA ALA A 153 -17.70 -3.12 19.20
C ALA A 153 -19.19 -2.93 18.83
N ASN A 154 -19.45 -2.32 17.67
CA ASN A 154 -20.78 -2.10 17.11
C ASN A 154 -20.82 -2.66 15.68
N PRO A 155 -20.94 -3.99 15.49
CA PRO A 155 -20.97 -4.57 14.16
C PRO A 155 -22.24 -4.13 13.42
N GLN A 156 -22.09 -3.77 12.15
CA GLN A 156 -23.23 -3.54 11.27
C GLN A 156 -23.92 -4.88 10.95
N PRO A 157 -25.22 -4.90 10.61
CA PRO A 157 -25.88 -6.12 10.16
C PRO A 157 -25.15 -6.75 8.96
N LEU A 158 -25.13 -8.09 8.91
CA LEU A 158 -24.64 -8.80 7.73
C LEU A 158 -25.37 -8.30 6.47
N PRO A 159 -24.67 -8.19 5.33
CA PRO A 159 -23.37 -8.77 4.99
C PRO A 159 -22.13 -7.88 5.30
N ALA A 160 -22.27 -6.83 6.11
CA ALA A 160 -21.13 -5.95 6.43
C ALA A 160 -20.02 -6.68 7.22
N PRO A 161 -18.75 -6.22 7.12
CA PRO A 161 -17.65 -6.76 7.93
C PRO A 161 -17.96 -6.69 9.43
N GLN A 162 -17.77 -7.82 10.12
CA GLN A 162 -17.98 -7.95 11.57
C GLN A 162 -16.73 -7.63 12.39
N THR A 163 -15.64 -7.30 11.70
CA THR A 163 -14.30 -7.09 12.27
C THR A 163 -13.68 -5.81 11.72
N ASN A 164 -12.75 -5.23 12.48
CA ASN A 164 -11.94 -4.07 12.09
C ASN A 164 -10.47 -4.47 12.04
N ALA A 165 -9.76 -4.03 11.00
CA ALA A 165 -8.31 -4.09 10.96
C ALA A 165 -7.70 -2.94 11.77
N ILE A 166 -6.88 -3.25 12.76
CA ILE A 166 -6.26 -2.26 13.65
C ILE A 166 -4.74 -2.44 13.65
N ARG A 167 -4.01 -1.34 13.76
CA ARG A 167 -2.55 -1.29 13.78
C ARG A 167 -2.02 -0.24 14.74
N MET A 168 -0.85 -0.50 15.33
CA MET A 168 -0.03 0.52 15.99
C MET A 168 1.19 0.83 15.09
N PRO A 169 1.21 1.97 14.37
CA PRO A 169 2.30 2.28 13.43
C PRO A 169 3.60 2.58 14.19
N SER A 170 4.78 2.21 13.67
CA SER A 170 6.05 2.46 14.38
C SER A 170 6.67 3.83 14.14
N HIS A 171 6.04 4.68 13.33
CA HIS A 171 6.54 6.03 13.09
C HIS A 171 6.26 6.95 14.30
N PRO A 172 7.29 7.55 14.94
CA PRO A 172 7.12 8.37 16.15
C PRO A 172 6.15 9.54 15.94
N LEU A 173 6.21 10.21 14.79
CA LEU A 173 5.28 11.30 14.45
C LEU A 173 3.81 10.84 14.39
N ALA A 174 3.54 9.64 13.86
CA ALA A 174 2.18 9.10 13.79
C ALA A 174 1.66 8.77 15.19
N LEU A 175 2.46 8.06 15.99
CA LEU A 175 2.08 7.72 17.37
C LEU A 175 1.85 8.97 18.22
N ALA A 176 2.74 9.96 18.12
CA ALA A 176 2.60 11.22 18.84
C ALA A 176 1.33 11.98 18.43
N LEU A 177 0.99 12.05 17.14
CA LEU A 177 -0.26 12.68 16.68
C LEU A 177 -1.49 11.96 17.24
N ILE A 178 -1.52 10.62 17.13
CA ILE A 178 -2.63 9.79 17.61
C ILE A 178 -2.80 9.94 19.12
N ALA A 179 -1.69 9.93 19.88
CA ALA A 179 -1.69 10.11 21.32
C ALA A 179 -2.11 11.53 21.74
N LEU A 180 -1.53 12.56 21.11
CA LEU A 180 -1.85 13.96 21.40
C LEU A 180 -3.32 14.28 21.13
N SER A 181 -3.88 13.70 20.06
CA SER A 181 -5.30 13.90 19.71
C SER A 181 -6.24 13.05 20.55
N ASP A 182 -5.74 12.03 21.25
CA ASP A 182 -6.56 10.99 21.92
C ASP A 182 -7.68 10.40 21.03
N LEU A 183 -7.39 10.28 19.72
CA LEU A 183 -8.31 9.78 18.71
C LEU A 183 -7.72 8.57 17.98
N PRO A 184 -8.41 7.42 17.91
CA PRO A 184 -8.05 6.38 16.95
C PRO A 184 -8.28 6.92 15.53
N LEU A 185 -7.32 6.68 14.63
CA LEU A 185 -7.33 7.28 13.29
C LEU A 185 -7.50 6.26 12.18
N SER A 186 -8.57 6.36 11.41
CA SER A 186 -8.76 5.60 10.18
C SER A 186 -7.84 6.20 9.13
N ALA A 187 -6.85 5.44 8.64
CA ALA A 187 -5.84 5.99 7.72
C ALA A 187 -5.44 4.98 6.63
N PRO A 188 -6.20 4.88 5.51
CA PRO A 188 -5.69 4.19 4.32
C PRO A 188 -4.55 4.99 3.69
N SER A 189 -3.86 4.41 2.71
CA SER A 189 -2.81 5.09 1.94
C SER A 189 -3.27 6.45 1.38
N ALA A 190 -2.40 7.46 1.37
CA ALA A 190 -2.75 8.85 1.02
C ALA A 190 -2.68 9.15 -0.49
N ASN A 191 -3.29 8.30 -1.32
CA ASN A 191 -3.37 8.46 -2.78
C ASN A 191 -4.80 8.37 -3.30
N SER A 192 -5.05 8.89 -4.49
CA SER A 192 -6.25 8.61 -5.26
C SER A 192 -6.38 7.09 -5.48
N SER A 193 -7.61 6.57 -5.40
CA SER A 193 -7.88 5.14 -5.53
C SER A 193 -7.30 4.58 -6.83
N GLY A 194 -6.68 3.41 -6.76
CA GLY A 194 -6.00 2.77 -7.88
C GLY A 194 -4.53 3.15 -8.06
N ARG A 195 -4.09 4.34 -7.68
CA ARG A 195 -2.70 4.81 -7.86
C ARG A 195 -1.68 4.11 -6.94
N PRO A 196 -0.36 4.15 -7.26
CA PRO A 196 0.69 3.70 -6.34
C PRO A 196 0.60 4.40 -4.98
N SER A 197 0.91 3.68 -3.91
CA SER A 197 0.86 4.25 -2.56
C SER A 197 2.00 5.24 -2.32
N PRO A 198 1.76 6.36 -1.60
CA PRO A 198 2.75 7.40 -1.42
C PRO A 198 3.73 7.05 -0.30
N THR A 199 5.03 7.06 -0.59
CA THR A 199 6.11 6.82 0.38
C THR A 199 6.88 8.07 0.82
N GLN A 200 6.47 9.26 0.37
CA GLN A 200 6.99 10.57 0.83
C GLN A 200 5.91 11.65 0.68
N ALA A 201 6.01 12.75 1.43
CA ALA A 201 5.02 13.83 1.44
C ALA A 201 4.75 14.41 0.04
N GLN A 202 5.79 14.51 -0.79
CA GLN A 202 5.71 15.03 -2.17
C GLN A 202 4.84 14.15 -3.08
N HIS A 203 4.80 12.83 -2.85
CA HIS A 203 3.89 11.95 -3.59
C HIS A 203 2.43 12.29 -3.28
N VAL A 204 2.13 12.51 -2.00
CA VAL A 204 0.78 12.91 -1.56
C VAL A 204 0.42 14.27 -2.12
N TYR A 205 1.32 15.24 -2.02
CA TYR A 205 1.09 16.58 -2.55
C TYR A 205 0.86 16.55 -4.06
N HIS A 206 1.62 15.77 -4.82
CA HIS A 206 1.40 15.67 -6.27
C HIS A 206 0.01 15.10 -6.64
N ASP A 207 -0.54 14.21 -5.82
CA ASP A 207 -1.79 13.49 -6.11
C ASP A 207 -3.03 14.16 -5.50
N LEU A 208 -2.97 14.62 -4.25
CA LEU A 208 -4.13 15.05 -3.45
C LEU A 208 -4.13 16.54 -3.07
N ASN A 209 -3.18 17.33 -3.53
CA ASN A 209 -3.10 18.74 -3.18
C ASN A 209 -4.38 19.51 -3.53
N GLY A 210 -4.89 20.29 -2.59
CA GLY A 210 -6.10 21.09 -2.74
C GLY A 210 -7.40 20.28 -2.65
N ALA A 211 -7.34 18.98 -2.34
CA ALA A 211 -8.55 18.17 -2.17
C ALA A 211 -9.44 18.72 -1.04
N PRO A 212 -10.74 18.96 -1.29
CA PRO A 212 -11.65 19.46 -0.27
C PRO A 212 -11.72 18.52 0.93
N GLY A 213 -11.42 19.04 2.13
CA GLY A 213 -11.40 18.26 3.38
C GLY A 213 -10.03 17.71 3.78
N LEU A 214 -8.98 17.91 2.96
CA LEU A 214 -7.59 17.66 3.33
C LEU A 214 -6.95 18.95 3.87
N SER A 215 -6.66 18.97 5.18
CA SER A 215 -6.22 20.20 5.87
C SER A 215 -4.72 20.43 5.84
N CYS A 216 -3.91 19.37 5.96
CA CYS A 216 -2.46 19.47 5.94
C CYS A 216 -1.79 18.11 5.67
N ILE A 217 -0.52 18.16 5.28
CA ILE A 217 0.36 17.00 5.13
C ILE A 217 1.50 17.16 6.14
N LEU A 218 1.64 16.23 7.08
CA LEU A 218 2.83 16.16 7.93
C LEU A 218 3.98 15.52 7.15
N ASP A 219 5.09 16.23 6.98
CA ASP A 219 6.28 15.71 6.30
C ASP A 219 7.27 15.12 7.31
N GLY A 220 7.28 13.79 7.37
CA GLY A 220 8.22 12.98 8.16
C GLY A 220 9.33 12.36 7.31
N GLY A 221 9.55 12.82 6.08
CA GLY A 221 10.52 12.22 5.17
C GLY A 221 10.04 10.91 4.53
N LYS A 222 10.97 10.06 4.10
CA LYS A 222 10.67 8.82 3.37
C LYS A 222 10.24 7.69 4.31
N CYS A 223 9.25 6.91 3.89
CA CYS A 223 8.85 5.70 4.61
C CYS A 223 9.98 4.64 4.61
N GLY A 224 10.16 3.96 5.74
CA GLY A 224 11.24 2.98 5.93
C GLY A 224 10.99 1.60 5.32
N VAL A 225 9.73 1.21 5.08
CA VAL A 225 9.32 -0.10 4.53
C VAL A 225 8.86 0.03 3.07
N GLY A 226 8.04 1.03 2.76
CA GLY A 226 7.63 1.37 1.39
C GLY A 226 6.47 0.56 0.79
N VAL A 227 6.09 -0.57 1.39
CA VAL A 227 4.84 -1.29 1.13
C VAL A 227 3.91 -1.23 2.35
N GLU A 228 2.62 -1.49 2.16
CA GLU A 228 1.64 -1.45 3.25
C GLU A 228 1.88 -2.54 4.31
N SER A 229 1.21 -2.42 5.46
CA SER A 229 1.27 -3.43 6.53
C SER A 229 0.77 -4.80 6.09
N THR A 230 1.36 -5.83 6.68
CA THR A 230 0.82 -7.19 6.63
C THR A 230 -0.46 -7.24 7.45
N VAL A 231 -1.53 -7.84 6.92
CA VAL A 231 -2.82 -7.94 7.60
C VAL A 231 -3.11 -9.40 7.95
N VAL A 232 -3.35 -9.66 9.22
CA VAL A 232 -3.54 -11.00 9.78
C VAL A 232 -4.88 -11.11 10.48
N ASP A 233 -5.61 -12.18 10.18
CA ASP A 233 -6.75 -12.65 10.95
C ASP A 233 -6.35 -13.91 11.72
N GLY A 234 -6.23 -13.80 13.05
CA GLY A 234 -6.01 -14.95 13.93
C GLY A 234 -7.14 -15.11 14.94
N LEU A 235 -8.35 -14.63 14.64
CA LEU A 235 -9.50 -14.74 15.54
C LEU A 235 -9.99 -16.19 15.70
N GLU A 236 -9.70 -17.05 14.73
CA GLU A 236 -10.04 -18.48 14.78
C GLU A 236 -8.97 -19.36 15.43
N TRP A 237 -7.85 -18.78 15.89
CA TRP A 237 -6.81 -19.51 16.62
C TRP A 237 -7.30 -20.02 17.99
N LYS A 238 -6.84 -21.20 18.39
CA LYS A 238 -7.23 -21.86 19.66
C LYS A 238 -6.03 -22.13 20.57
N LYS A 239 -6.22 -21.89 21.87
CA LYS A 239 -5.20 -22.15 22.89
C LYS A 239 -4.79 -23.62 22.93
N GLY A 240 -3.48 -23.89 22.86
CA GLY A 240 -2.90 -25.24 22.81
C GLY A 240 -2.54 -25.73 21.39
N GLY A 241 -2.85 -24.90 20.39
CA GLY A 241 -2.66 -25.16 18.96
C GLY A 241 -3.95 -25.63 18.29
N GLY A 242 -4.17 -25.17 17.05
CA GLY A 242 -5.34 -25.49 16.24
C GLY A 242 -6.14 -24.25 15.81
N GLY A 243 -7.05 -24.45 14.86
CA GLY A 243 -7.70 -23.34 14.15
C GLY A 243 -6.82 -22.83 13.01
N LYS A 244 -7.00 -21.57 12.64
CA LYS A 244 -6.32 -20.96 11.49
C LYS A 244 -5.85 -19.54 11.78
N VAL A 245 -4.77 -19.16 11.12
CA VAL A 245 -4.26 -17.78 11.03
C VAL A 245 -4.15 -17.44 9.55
N ASP A 246 -4.94 -16.47 9.08
CA ASP A 246 -5.02 -16.08 7.68
C ASP A 246 -4.31 -14.75 7.44
N ILE A 247 -3.28 -14.76 6.61
CA ILE A 247 -2.63 -13.58 6.09
C ILE A 247 -3.49 -13.07 4.93
N LEU A 248 -4.35 -12.11 5.26
CA LEU A 248 -5.27 -11.47 4.33
C LEU A 248 -4.55 -10.51 3.37
N ARG A 249 -3.38 -10.01 3.76
CA ARG A 249 -2.54 -9.19 2.88
C ARG A 249 -1.08 -9.28 3.28
N PRO A 250 -0.21 -9.88 2.44
CA PRO A 250 1.24 -9.72 2.55
C PRO A 250 1.67 -8.25 2.47
N GLY A 251 2.63 -7.87 3.30
CA GLY A 251 3.07 -6.49 3.46
C GLY A 251 4.44 -6.38 4.10
N GLY A 252 4.63 -5.33 4.89
CA GLY A 252 5.90 -4.97 5.54
C GLY A 252 6.45 -5.95 6.59
N LEU A 253 5.77 -7.06 6.85
CA LEU A 253 6.20 -8.15 7.72
C LEU A 253 6.07 -9.49 6.96
N GLY A 254 7.15 -10.28 6.94
CA GLY A 254 7.16 -11.59 6.29
C GLY A 254 6.22 -12.60 6.95
N ILE A 255 5.76 -13.58 6.18
CA ILE A 255 4.88 -14.65 6.69
C ILE A 255 5.68 -15.56 7.63
N GLU A 256 6.95 -15.76 7.33
CA GLU A 256 7.90 -16.56 8.08
C GLU A 256 8.06 -16.03 9.52
N ASP A 257 8.05 -14.71 9.70
CA ASP A 257 8.10 -14.09 11.03
C ASP A 257 6.79 -14.31 11.81
N ILE A 258 5.63 -14.24 11.14
CA ILE A 258 4.33 -14.54 11.75
C ILE A 258 4.27 -16.00 12.18
N LYS A 259 4.65 -16.93 11.29
CA LYS A 259 4.71 -18.37 11.58
C LYS A 259 5.61 -18.66 12.78
N ARG A 260 6.79 -18.04 12.86
CA ARG A 260 7.71 -18.21 13.99
C ARG A 260 7.03 -17.90 15.33
N ILE A 261 6.22 -16.83 15.38
CA ILE A 261 5.46 -16.49 16.60
C ILE A 261 4.33 -17.48 16.85
N VAL A 262 3.60 -17.91 15.82
CA VAL A 262 2.54 -18.92 15.95
C VAL A 262 3.09 -20.22 16.52
N ASP A 263 4.17 -20.75 15.95
CA ASP A 263 4.80 -22.00 16.39
C ASP A 263 5.34 -21.89 17.82
N ALA A 264 5.92 -20.73 18.18
CA ALA A 264 6.39 -20.48 19.55
C ALA A 264 5.25 -20.49 20.58
N VAL A 265 4.10 -19.91 20.24
CA VAL A 265 2.91 -19.90 21.12
C VAL A 265 2.26 -21.28 21.22
N ASP A 266 2.26 -22.05 20.14
CA ASP A 266 1.68 -23.41 20.08
C ASP A 266 2.57 -24.48 20.73
N GLY A 267 3.86 -24.17 20.92
CA GLY A 267 4.87 -25.01 21.54
C GLY A 267 5.38 -26.16 20.65
N LYS A 268 4.87 -26.30 19.42
CA LYS A 268 5.34 -27.22 18.36
C LYS A 268 4.88 -26.70 17.00
N GLU A 269 5.67 -26.99 15.98
CA GLU A 269 5.35 -26.64 14.59
C GLU A 269 4.11 -27.37 14.04
N GLY A 270 3.33 -26.66 13.22
CA GLY A 270 2.29 -27.25 12.37
C GLY A 270 0.95 -27.56 13.04
N LYS A 271 0.72 -27.08 14.28
CA LYS A 271 -0.58 -27.26 14.95
C LYS A 271 -1.66 -26.32 14.45
N THR A 272 -1.29 -25.09 14.13
CA THR A 272 -2.19 -24.07 13.58
C THR A 272 -1.95 -23.95 12.08
N GLU A 273 -3.03 -23.94 11.31
CA GLU A 273 -2.93 -23.76 9.86
C GLU A 273 -2.64 -22.29 9.53
N ILE A 274 -1.55 -22.05 8.80
CA ILE A 274 -1.22 -20.73 8.25
C ILE A 274 -1.81 -20.65 6.85
N LEU A 275 -2.64 -19.65 6.61
CA LEU A 275 -3.27 -19.39 5.33
C LEU A 275 -2.75 -18.08 4.73
N VAL A 276 -2.71 -18.01 3.40
CA VAL A 276 -2.55 -16.76 2.64
C VAL A 276 -3.73 -16.65 1.69
N HIS A 277 -4.53 -15.58 1.84
CA HIS A 277 -5.80 -15.42 1.11
C HIS A 277 -6.74 -16.63 1.26
N GLY A 278 -6.75 -17.24 2.44
CA GLY A 278 -7.56 -18.42 2.74
C GLY A 278 -7.07 -19.72 2.12
N LYS A 279 -5.85 -19.78 1.57
CA LYS A 279 -5.21 -21.00 1.05
C LYS A 279 -4.03 -21.42 1.93
N PRO A 280 -3.80 -22.73 2.15
CA PRO A 280 -2.65 -23.20 2.92
C PRO A 280 -1.34 -22.61 2.41
N TRP A 281 -0.56 -22.05 3.32
CA TRP A 281 0.79 -21.57 3.02
C TRP A 281 1.76 -22.74 3.09
N CYS A 282 2.50 -22.97 2.01
CA CYS A 282 3.58 -23.95 1.96
C CYS A 282 4.91 -23.23 2.04
N GLU A 283 5.75 -23.66 2.99
CA GLU A 283 7.13 -23.22 3.10
C GLU A 283 7.96 -23.95 2.03
N THR A 284 7.78 -23.58 0.76
CA THR A 284 8.55 -24.14 -0.35
C THR A 284 9.71 -23.22 -0.71
N THR A 285 10.91 -23.78 -0.77
CA THR A 285 12.16 -23.17 -1.27
C THR A 285 12.16 -22.89 -2.79
N GLN A 286 11.00 -22.97 -3.45
CA GLN A 286 10.79 -22.71 -4.88
C GLN A 286 9.47 -21.96 -5.05
N SER A 287 9.50 -20.92 -5.89
CA SER A 287 8.45 -19.89 -6.07
C SER A 287 7.01 -20.45 -6.03
N SER A 288 6.16 -19.87 -5.19
CA SER A 288 4.75 -20.23 -4.97
C SER A 288 3.78 -19.69 -6.03
N PHE A 289 4.28 -19.30 -7.21
CA PHE A 289 3.39 -19.00 -8.33
C PHE A 289 2.73 -20.29 -8.83
N PRO A 290 1.40 -20.31 -9.01
CA PRO A 290 0.72 -21.47 -9.56
C PRO A 290 1.34 -21.81 -10.92
N GLN A 291 1.90 -23.02 -11.04
CA GLN A 291 1.95 -23.66 -12.34
C GLN A 291 0.50 -23.99 -12.71
N ASP A 292 0.07 -23.60 -13.90
CA ASP A 292 -1.25 -23.98 -14.43
C ASP A 292 -1.34 -25.51 -14.51
N SER A 293 -1.77 -26.14 -13.42
CA SER A 293 -2.13 -27.55 -13.37
C SER A 293 -3.66 -27.65 -13.35
N THR A 294 -4.25 -27.57 -14.53
CA THR A 294 -5.68 -27.83 -14.74
C THR A 294 -5.96 -29.33 -14.67
N THR A 295 -6.37 -29.83 -13.51
CA THR A 295 -7.21 -31.05 -13.38
C THR A 295 -7.97 -31.04 -12.04
N GLY A 296 -8.99 -30.19 -11.93
CA GLY A 296 -9.97 -30.22 -10.82
C GLY A 296 -11.14 -29.28 -11.10
N SER A 297 -12.36 -29.80 -11.05
CA SER A 297 -13.66 -29.16 -11.37
C SER A 297 -13.70 -27.61 -11.31
N ALA A 298 -13.41 -26.98 -12.46
CA ALA A 298 -13.36 -25.52 -12.62
C ALA A 298 -14.71 -24.82 -12.31
N ALA A 299 -15.84 -25.52 -12.46
CA ALA A 299 -17.17 -24.95 -12.27
C ALA A 299 -17.52 -24.69 -10.79
N GLN A 300 -16.97 -25.47 -9.86
CA GLN A 300 -17.25 -25.33 -8.42
C GLN A 300 -16.34 -24.29 -7.77
N ALA A 301 -15.08 -24.19 -8.24
CA ALA A 301 -14.13 -23.14 -7.87
C ALA A 301 -14.56 -21.75 -8.38
N GLU A 302 -15.06 -21.65 -9.62
CA GLU A 302 -15.61 -20.42 -10.20
C GLU A 302 -16.85 -19.91 -9.43
N ARG A 303 -17.73 -20.83 -9.01
CA ARG A 303 -18.94 -20.46 -8.24
C ARG A 303 -18.62 -19.96 -6.83
N HIS A 304 -17.72 -20.63 -6.11
CA HIS A 304 -17.23 -20.15 -4.80
C HIS A 304 -16.43 -18.84 -4.91
N LYS A 305 -15.68 -18.64 -6.01
CA LYS A 305 -14.97 -17.39 -6.28
C LYS A 305 -15.97 -16.25 -6.50
N ARG A 306 -17.01 -16.43 -7.33
CA ARG A 306 -18.09 -15.45 -7.54
C ARG A 306 -18.86 -15.11 -6.26
N GLU A 307 -19.26 -16.11 -5.47
CA GLU A 307 -19.97 -15.89 -4.20
C GLU A 307 -19.14 -15.11 -3.16
N LYS A 308 -17.81 -15.23 -3.18
CA LYS A 308 -16.88 -14.48 -2.29
C LYS A 308 -16.57 -13.07 -2.83
N LEU A 309 -16.68 -12.84 -4.15
CA LEU A 309 -16.48 -11.55 -4.81
C LEU A 309 -17.64 -10.56 -4.59
N ASP A 310 -18.85 -11.06 -4.39
CA ASP A 310 -20.05 -10.24 -4.13
C ASP A 310 -20.10 -9.69 -2.68
N LEU A 311 -19.28 -10.23 -1.78
CA LEU A 311 -19.17 -9.72 -0.41
C LEU A 311 -18.24 -8.49 -0.33
N PRO A 312 -18.49 -7.55 0.61
CA PRO A 312 -17.56 -6.46 0.87
C PRO A 312 -16.23 -7.04 1.39
N PRO A 313 -15.06 -6.52 0.93
CA PRO A 313 -13.77 -7.04 1.36
C PRO A 313 -13.56 -6.79 2.85
N SER A 314 -12.94 -7.74 3.55
CA SER A 314 -12.62 -7.59 4.97
C SER A 314 -11.42 -6.66 5.23
N THR A 315 -10.56 -6.43 4.22
CA THR A 315 -9.36 -5.59 4.32
C THR A 315 -9.05 -4.80 3.05
N PRO A 316 -8.34 -3.66 3.14
CA PRO A 316 -7.91 -2.91 1.96
C PRO A 316 -6.96 -3.71 1.07
N GLY A 317 -7.13 -3.61 -0.25
CA GLY A 317 -6.21 -4.19 -1.23
C GLY A 317 -6.65 -5.54 -1.80
N MET A 318 -7.85 -6.02 -1.44
CA MET A 318 -8.34 -7.36 -1.83
C MET A 318 -9.19 -7.40 -3.11
N LYS A 319 -10.05 -6.40 -3.35
CA LYS A 319 -11.12 -6.47 -4.37
C LYS A 319 -10.90 -5.60 -5.61
N TYR A 320 -10.31 -4.41 -5.47
CA TYR A 320 -10.24 -3.43 -6.56
C TYR A 320 -8.85 -3.37 -7.19
N ARG A 321 -8.75 -2.77 -8.38
CA ARG A 321 -7.47 -2.42 -9.00
C ARG A 321 -6.71 -1.47 -8.08
N HIS A 322 -5.47 -1.81 -7.78
CA HIS A 322 -4.62 -1.10 -6.83
C HIS A 322 -3.20 -1.01 -7.38
N TYR A 323 -2.51 0.07 -7.04
CA TYR A 323 -1.09 0.28 -7.28
C TYR A 323 -0.68 0.52 -8.75
N SER A 324 -1.63 0.82 -9.63
CA SER A 324 -1.38 1.04 -11.05
C SER A 324 -1.01 2.51 -11.35
N PRO A 325 0.17 2.76 -11.95
CA PRO A 325 0.48 4.03 -12.60
C PRO A 325 -0.51 4.33 -13.75
N LYS A 326 -0.48 5.57 -14.26
CA LYS A 326 -1.25 6.04 -15.42
C LYS A 326 -0.82 5.35 -16.71
N VAL A 327 0.44 4.96 -16.78
CA VAL A 327 1.08 4.32 -17.93
C VAL A 327 1.02 2.79 -17.77
N PRO A 328 0.97 2.01 -18.86
CA PRO A 328 1.00 0.56 -18.81
C PRO A 328 2.19 0.02 -18.01
N VAL A 329 1.97 -1.08 -17.30
CA VAL A 329 3.00 -1.80 -16.55
C VAL A 329 3.14 -3.22 -17.09
N TYR A 330 4.39 -3.62 -17.33
CA TYR A 330 4.79 -4.94 -17.78
C TYR A 330 5.70 -5.60 -16.74
N LEU A 331 5.56 -6.91 -16.57
CA LEU A 331 6.39 -7.71 -15.66
C LEU A 331 7.34 -8.60 -16.44
N LEU A 332 8.64 -8.47 -16.15
CA LEU A 332 9.65 -9.42 -16.58
C LEU A 332 9.87 -10.47 -15.48
N LYS A 333 9.82 -11.74 -15.87
CA LYS A 333 10.04 -12.91 -15.02
C LYS A 333 11.38 -13.55 -15.41
N PRO A 334 12.48 -13.25 -14.69
CA PRO A 334 13.78 -13.86 -14.95
C PRO A 334 13.73 -15.39 -14.80
N SER A 335 14.25 -16.14 -15.78
CA SER A 335 14.23 -17.61 -15.85
C SER A 335 14.83 -18.31 -14.61
N ASN A 336 15.87 -17.71 -14.02
CA ASN A 336 16.55 -18.20 -12.82
C ASN A 336 15.69 -18.10 -11.54
N VAL A 337 14.65 -17.26 -11.55
CA VAL A 337 13.70 -17.09 -10.44
C VAL A 337 12.36 -17.75 -10.77
N PHE A 338 11.93 -17.61 -12.02
CA PHE A 338 10.65 -18.08 -12.54
C PHE A 338 10.90 -19.01 -13.72
N PRO A 339 10.86 -20.34 -13.49
CA PRO A 339 10.96 -21.29 -14.58
C PRO A 339 9.88 -21.00 -15.64
N PRO A 340 10.24 -20.98 -16.95
CA PRO A 340 9.26 -20.77 -18.00
C PRO A 340 8.24 -21.92 -18.02
N PRO A 341 6.94 -21.62 -18.25
CA PRO A 341 5.93 -22.66 -18.34
C PRO A 341 6.15 -23.53 -19.58
N SER A 342 5.81 -24.81 -19.49
CA SER A 342 5.93 -25.76 -20.62
C SER A 342 5.05 -25.39 -21.83
N SER A 343 4.05 -24.52 -21.62
CA SER A 343 3.18 -23.97 -22.66
C SER A 343 3.79 -22.79 -23.42
N LEU A 344 4.96 -22.27 -23.00
CA LEU A 344 5.64 -21.18 -23.70
C LEU A 344 6.13 -21.66 -25.07
N SER A 345 5.71 -21.00 -26.15
CA SER A 345 6.13 -21.36 -27.50
C SER A 345 7.64 -21.19 -27.67
N LEU A 346 8.28 -22.14 -28.35
CA LEU A 346 9.71 -22.07 -28.73
C LEU A 346 10.05 -20.83 -29.60
N SER A 347 9.05 -20.22 -30.24
CA SER A 347 9.21 -18.99 -31.02
C SER A 347 9.06 -17.69 -30.21
N THR A 348 8.75 -17.79 -28.92
CA THR A 348 8.58 -16.62 -28.05
C THR A 348 9.95 -15.97 -27.80
N PRO A 349 10.10 -14.65 -28.00
CA PRO A 349 11.34 -13.98 -27.64
C PRO A 349 11.58 -14.08 -26.13
N THR A 350 12.74 -14.60 -25.73
CA THR A 350 13.12 -14.74 -24.32
C THR A 350 14.35 -13.91 -23.96
N SER A 351 15.14 -13.43 -24.92
CA SER A 351 16.27 -12.55 -24.57
C SER A 351 15.77 -11.18 -24.06
N PRO A 352 16.44 -10.58 -23.06
CA PRO A 352 16.00 -9.30 -22.48
C PRO A 352 15.75 -8.22 -23.53
N TYR A 353 16.66 -8.08 -24.49
CA TYR A 353 16.56 -7.09 -25.54
C TYR A 353 15.36 -7.34 -26.47
N ALA A 354 15.14 -8.59 -26.90
CA ALA A 354 14.04 -8.91 -27.80
C ALA A 354 12.68 -8.73 -27.12
N VAL A 355 12.58 -9.04 -25.82
CA VAL A 355 11.38 -8.78 -25.02
C VAL A 355 11.11 -7.28 -24.89
N LEU A 356 12.12 -6.46 -24.61
CA LEU A 356 11.95 -5.00 -24.54
C LEU A 356 11.55 -4.40 -25.90
N GLN A 357 12.09 -4.90 -27.01
CA GLN A 357 11.66 -4.49 -28.36
C GLN A 357 10.21 -4.88 -28.63
N LEU A 358 9.79 -6.08 -28.21
CA LEU A 358 8.40 -6.52 -28.33
C LEU A 358 7.45 -5.63 -27.52
N ILE A 359 7.83 -5.26 -26.29
CA ILE A 359 7.07 -4.33 -25.44
C ILE A 359 6.98 -2.96 -26.12
N ALA A 360 8.11 -2.40 -26.57
CA ALA A 360 8.15 -1.11 -27.25
C ALA A 360 7.27 -1.08 -28.52
N ALA A 361 7.30 -2.15 -29.31
CA ALA A 361 6.46 -2.29 -30.51
C ALA A 361 4.95 -2.32 -30.18
N ARG A 362 4.56 -2.87 -29.01
CA ARG A 362 3.16 -2.86 -28.55
C ARG A 362 2.69 -1.50 -28.07
N ILE A 363 3.60 -0.67 -27.58
CA ILE A 363 3.32 0.68 -27.08
C ILE A 363 3.37 1.72 -28.21
N ALA A 364 3.87 1.34 -29.39
CA ALA A 364 4.10 2.24 -30.51
C ALA A 364 2.85 3.11 -30.79
N SER A 365 2.98 4.39 -30.47
CA SER A 365 1.97 5.39 -30.81
C SER A 365 2.07 5.71 -32.30
N ASP A 366 0.95 6.04 -32.95
CA ASP A 366 0.87 6.58 -34.32
C ASP A 366 1.55 7.97 -34.51
N ARG A 367 2.52 8.32 -33.65
CA ARG A 367 3.28 9.58 -33.69
C ARG A 367 4.54 9.36 -34.53
N PRO A 368 4.61 9.93 -35.76
CA PRO A 368 5.79 9.79 -36.60
C PRO A 368 6.99 10.47 -35.92
N GLY A 369 8.10 9.74 -35.76
CA GLY A 369 9.34 10.27 -35.17
C GLY A 369 9.40 10.29 -33.63
N HIS A 370 8.39 9.76 -32.92
CA HIS A 370 8.44 9.61 -31.46
C HIS A 370 9.35 8.43 -31.08
N LYS A 371 10.39 8.70 -30.29
CA LYS A 371 11.26 7.67 -29.71
C LYS A 371 10.57 7.11 -28.46
N GLN A 372 10.24 5.82 -28.44
CA GLN A 372 9.55 5.20 -27.30
C GLN A 372 10.40 5.30 -26.04
N ARG A 373 9.81 5.71 -24.92
CA ARG A 373 10.50 5.84 -23.61
C ARG A 373 10.01 4.75 -22.68
N LEU A 374 10.88 3.80 -22.31
CA LEU A 374 10.56 2.76 -21.34
C LEU A 374 11.25 3.05 -20.01
N GLY A 375 10.45 3.18 -18.95
CA GLY A 375 10.96 3.19 -17.58
C GLY A 375 11.20 1.75 -17.12
N ILE A 376 12.37 1.44 -16.59
CA ILE A 376 12.69 0.08 -16.16
C ILE A 376 13.03 0.07 -14.67
N LEU A 377 12.22 -0.60 -13.86
CA LEU A 377 12.51 -0.91 -12.46
C LEU A 377 13.22 -2.25 -12.39
N HIS A 378 14.50 -2.23 -12.02
CA HIS A 378 15.37 -3.42 -12.04
C HIS A 378 16.10 -3.62 -10.72
N PHE A 379 16.55 -4.86 -10.48
CA PHE A 379 17.46 -5.16 -9.38
C PHE A 379 18.91 -4.87 -9.78
N GLU A 380 19.70 -4.33 -8.85
CA GLU A 380 21.13 -4.14 -9.04
C GLU A 380 21.81 -5.51 -9.13
N ASN A 381 22.76 -5.65 -10.08
CA ASN A 381 23.51 -6.87 -10.34
C ASN A 381 22.69 -8.05 -10.89
N SER A 382 21.39 -7.87 -11.16
CA SER A 382 20.62 -8.87 -11.89
C SER A 382 21.20 -9.03 -13.30
N PRO A 383 21.11 -10.22 -13.92
CA PRO A 383 21.53 -10.38 -15.30
C PRO A 383 20.82 -9.39 -16.23
N LEU A 384 19.53 -9.11 -15.99
CA LEU A 384 18.76 -8.09 -16.71
C LEU A 384 19.47 -6.72 -16.70
N SER A 385 19.94 -6.27 -15.53
CA SER A 385 20.60 -4.96 -15.38
C SER A 385 21.84 -4.80 -16.26
N ARG A 386 22.56 -5.90 -16.57
CA ARG A 386 23.73 -5.87 -17.45
C ARG A 386 23.38 -5.55 -18.90
N HIS A 387 22.16 -5.91 -19.32
CA HIS A 387 21.69 -5.68 -20.69
C HIS A 387 21.11 -4.28 -20.90
N LEU A 388 20.76 -3.56 -19.82
CA LEU A 388 20.12 -2.23 -19.88
C LEU A 388 21.03 -1.12 -20.44
N SER A 389 22.35 -1.32 -20.43
CA SER A 389 23.33 -0.35 -20.96
C SER A 389 23.39 -0.33 -22.50
N SER A 390 22.74 -1.27 -23.17
CA SER A 390 22.78 -1.41 -24.63
C SER A 390 21.95 -0.30 -25.30
N SER A 391 22.59 0.49 -26.17
CA SER A 391 21.91 1.56 -26.91
C SER A 391 20.86 0.99 -27.86
N CYS A 392 19.61 1.45 -27.72
CA CYS A 392 18.50 1.10 -28.60
C CYS A 392 18.21 2.28 -29.56
N PRO A 393 18.28 2.11 -30.89
CA PRO A 393 18.11 3.22 -31.83
C PRO A 393 16.70 3.85 -31.78
N ASN A 394 15.67 3.02 -31.57
CA ASN A 394 14.26 3.47 -31.60
C ASN A 394 13.63 3.64 -30.21
N MET A 395 14.40 3.47 -29.13
CA MET A 395 13.86 3.44 -27.77
C MET A 395 14.83 4.08 -26.77
N GLU A 396 14.32 4.88 -25.84
CA GLU A 396 15.04 5.41 -24.69
C GLU A 396 14.71 4.55 -23.46
N ILE A 397 15.73 4.03 -22.79
CA ILE A 397 15.57 3.27 -21.55
C ILE A 397 15.91 4.19 -20.37
N ILE A 398 15.01 4.27 -19.40
CA ILE A 398 15.17 5.06 -18.18
C ILE A 398 15.19 4.11 -16.98
N PRO A 399 16.38 3.63 -16.56
CA PRO A 399 16.48 2.67 -15.47
C PRO A 399 16.32 3.35 -14.10
N ILE A 400 15.58 2.72 -13.19
CA ILE A 400 15.53 3.03 -11.77
C ILE A 400 15.82 1.76 -10.98
N SER A 401 16.78 1.86 -10.07
CA SER A 401 17.19 0.75 -9.21
C SER A 401 16.18 0.48 -8.09
N LEU A 402 15.75 -0.79 -7.96
CA LEU A 402 15.08 -1.36 -6.80
C LEU A 402 16.06 -1.80 -5.70
N GLY A 403 17.36 -1.61 -5.90
CA GLY A 403 18.42 -2.13 -5.04
C GLY A 403 18.68 -3.62 -5.29
N ASN A 404 19.23 -4.31 -4.31
CA ASN A 404 19.72 -5.69 -4.43
C ASN A 404 18.92 -6.71 -3.60
N THR A 405 17.90 -6.28 -2.86
CA THR A 405 17.10 -7.15 -1.98
C THR A 405 15.61 -6.88 -2.12
N ALA A 406 14.77 -7.84 -1.69
CA ALA A 406 13.33 -7.62 -1.59
C ALA A 406 12.96 -6.46 -0.65
N ILE A 407 13.76 -6.20 0.39
CA ILE A 407 13.58 -5.07 1.31
C ILE A 407 13.78 -3.75 0.57
N SER A 408 14.90 -3.61 -0.16
CA SER A 408 15.15 -2.40 -0.94
C SER A 408 14.12 -2.21 -2.06
N ALA A 409 13.64 -3.32 -2.64
CA ALA A 409 12.58 -3.27 -3.65
C ALA A 409 11.27 -2.77 -3.04
N ALA A 410 10.87 -3.28 -1.88
CA ALA A 410 9.70 -2.79 -1.14
C ALA A 410 9.78 -1.29 -0.85
N GLN A 411 10.95 -0.80 -0.42
CA GLN A 411 11.20 0.61 -0.14
C GLN A 411 11.08 1.51 -1.37
N ARG A 412 11.49 1.01 -2.54
CA ARG A 412 11.68 1.81 -3.76
C ARG A 412 10.59 1.62 -4.82
N LEU A 413 9.80 0.55 -4.76
CA LEU A 413 8.84 0.17 -5.80
C LEU A 413 7.87 1.32 -6.16
N PHE A 414 7.11 1.83 -5.19
CA PHE A 414 6.13 2.88 -5.46
C PHE A 414 6.79 4.22 -5.83
N ALA A 415 7.88 4.57 -5.15
CA ALA A 415 8.63 5.80 -5.47
C ALA A 415 9.20 5.76 -6.89
N GLY A 416 9.72 4.61 -7.33
CA GLY A 416 10.22 4.40 -8.67
C GLY A 416 9.11 4.49 -9.71
N MET A 417 7.96 3.86 -9.48
CA MET A 417 6.80 3.98 -10.39
C MET A 417 6.32 5.42 -10.52
N LEU A 418 6.19 6.16 -9.42
CA LEU A 418 5.77 7.57 -9.42
C LEU A 418 6.84 8.50 -10.04
N ALA A 419 8.12 8.20 -9.85
CA ALA A 419 9.20 8.95 -10.48
C ALA A 419 9.13 8.81 -12.00
N LEU A 420 8.91 7.61 -12.53
CA LEU A 420 8.78 7.34 -13.97
C LEU A 420 7.59 8.07 -14.63
N GLU A 421 6.53 8.37 -13.88
CA GLU A 421 5.41 9.21 -14.34
C GLU A 421 5.74 10.72 -14.39
N THR A 422 6.86 11.14 -13.82
CA THR A 422 7.22 12.56 -13.66
C THR A 422 8.60 12.90 -14.23
N VAL A 423 9.25 11.95 -14.92
CA VAL A 423 10.51 12.20 -15.64
C VAL A 423 10.26 13.25 -16.73
N HIS A 424 11.10 14.29 -16.75
CA HIS A 424 11.02 15.35 -17.75
C HIS A 424 11.89 15.00 -18.97
N ASN A 425 11.50 15.46 -20.16
CA ASN A 425 12.36 15.40 -21.33
C ASN A 425 13.40 16.55 -21.24
N PRO A 426 14.71 16.26 -21.17
CA PRO A 426 15.73 17.31 -21.08
C PRO A 426 15.81 18.19 -22.33
N HIS A 427 15.27 17.74 -23.47
CA HIS A 427 15.25 18.48 -24.74
C HIS A 427 13.96 19.29 -24.97
N ASP A 428 12.91 19.04 -24.18
CA ASP A 428 11.69 19.85 -24.18
C ASP A 428 11.12 19.97 -22.75
N PRO A 429 11.53 21.02 -22.01
CA PRO A 429 11.06 21.27 -20.65
C PRO A 429 9.56 21.60 -20.58
N SER A 430 8.92 21.89 -21.72
CA SER A 430 7.50 22.24 -21.79
C SER A 430 6.58 21.01 -21.87
N THR A 431 7.12 19.84 -22.24
CA THR A 431 6.37 18.58 -22.24
C THR A 431 6.65 17.78 -20.97
N ARG A 432 5.59 17.50 -20.20
CA ARG A 432 5.61 16.51 -19.11
C ARG A 432 5.52 15.12 -19.73
N ASP A 433 6.56 14.70 -20.46
CA ASP A 433 6.51 13.39 -21.09
C ASP A 433 7.03 12.33 -20.13
N ALA A 434 6.12 11.84 -19.28
CA ALA A 434 6.24 10.57 -18.58
C ALA A 434 6.74 9.45 -19.52
N VAL A 435 7.27 8.36 -18.97
CA VAL A 435 7.59 7.18 -19.79
C VAL A 435 6.33 6.63 -20.47
N ASP A 436 6.46 6.05 -21.66
CA ASP A 436 5.33 5.48 -22.39
C ASP A 436 4.83 4.17 -21.73
N ALA A 437 5.73 3.45 -21.05
CA ALA A 437 5.38 2.35 -20.16
C ALA A 437 6.46 2.09 -19.11
N ILE A 438 6.07 1.34 -18.08
CA ILE A 438 6.97 0.88 -17.01
C ILE A 438 7.14 -0.64 -17.15
N VAL A 439 8.39 -1.09 -17.14
CA VAL A 439 8.76 -2.51 -17.11
C VAL A 439 9.39 -2.80 -15.75
N ILE A 440 8.92 -3.82 -15.06
CA ILE A 440 9.37 -4.17 -13.71
C ILE A 440 9.96 -5.57 -13.72
N GLU A 441 11.19 -5.71 -13.21
CA GLU A 441 11.81 -7.00 -12.94
C GLU A 441 11.18 -7.66 -11.70
N GLY A 442 10.72 -8.91 -11.84
CA GLY A 442 10.20 -9.70 -10.74
C GLY A 442 11.30 -10.28 -9.83
N CYS A 443 10.92 -10.62 -8.59
CA CYS A 443 11.81 -11.23 -7.60
C CYS A 443 11.18 -12.48 -6.96
N THR A 444 11.97 -13.19 -6.14
CA THR A 444 11.45 -14.30 -5.33
C THR A 444 10.35 -13.83 -4.39
N ASP A 445 9.52 -14.76 -3.93
CA ASP A 445 8.43 -14.52 -2.98
C ASP A 445 8.86 -14.63 -1.50
N GLN A 446 10.16 -14.78 -1.23
CA GLN A 446 10.67 -14.94 0.13
C GLN A 446 10.62 -13.63 0.92
N GLY A 447 10.18 -13.67 2.17
CA GLY A 447 10.05 -12.50 3.04
C GLY A 447 9.20 -11.39 2.41
N LEU A 448 9.76 -10.18 2.27
CA LEU A 448 9.05 -9.05 1.64
C LEU A 448 8.85 -9.23 0.12
N GLY A 449 9.50 -10.21 -0.49
CA GLY A 449 9.40 -10.52 -1.91
C GLY A 449 7.96 -10.84 -2.33
N LEU A 450 7.23 -11.59 -1.49
CA LEU A 450 5.81 -11.86 -1.72
C LEU A 450 4.99 -10.56 -1.78
N ALA A 451 5.19 -9.66 -0.82
CA ALA A 451 4.48 -8.39 -0.79
C ALA A 451 4.79 -7.56 -2.04
N VAL A 452 6.07 -7.44 -2.41
CA VAL A 452 6.53 -6.75 -3.62
C VAL A 452 5.87 -7.34 -4.87
N MET A 453 5.95 -8.65 -5.04
CA MET A 453 5.38 -9.33 -6.21
C MET A 453 3.86 -9.18 -6.28
N GLU A 454 3.13 -9.23 -5.16
CA GLU A 454 1.70 -8.95 -5.16
C GLU A 454 1.38 -7.52 -5.62
N ARG A 455 2.19 -6.52 -5.24
CA ARG A 455 1.99 -5.14 -5.70
C ARG A 455 2.27 -5.01 -7.19
N ILE A 456 3.33 -5.66 -7.68
CA ILE A 456 3.66 -5.67 -9.11
C ILE A 456 2.57 -6.36 -9.92
N GLU A 457 2.14 -7.56 -9.53
CA GLU A 457 1.10 -8.32 -10.24
C GLU A 457 -0.25 -7.58 -10.28
N LYS A 458 -0.58 -6.79 -9.25
CA LYS A 458 -1.76 -5.90 -9.24
C LYS A 458 -1.58 -4.65 -10.13
N ALA A 459 -0.36 -4.20 -10.34
CA ALA A 459 -0.05 -3.06 -11.19
C ALA A 459 0.01 -3.43 -12.69
N VAL A 460 0.39 -4.66 -13.04
CA VAL A 460 0.50 -5.16 -14.42
C VAL A 460 -0.82 -5.05 -15.19
N GLY A 461 -0.78 -4.55 -16.43
CA GLY A 461 -1.98 -4.22 -17.23
C GLY A 461 -2.64 -2.87 -16.87
N GLY A 462 -1.91 -2.05 -16.11
CA GLY A 462 -2.38 -0.93 -15.29
C GLY A 462 -2.67 0.44 -15.91
N GLY A 463 -2.53 0.70 -17.20
CA GLY A 463 -2.76 2.05 -17.77
C GLY A 463 -4.26 2.44 -17.84
N GLY A 464 -4.64 3.60 -17.26
CA GLY A 464 -6.01 4.14 -17.36
C GLY A 464 -6.47 4.87 -16.10
N VAL A 465 -6.76 6.17 -16.20
CA VAL A 465 -7.42 6.94 -15.13
C VAL A 465 -8.88 6.50 -15.04
N VAL A 466 -9.29 6.01 -13.88
CA VAL A 466 -10.65 5.59 -13.56
C VAL A 466 -11.63 6.76 -13.73
N GLY A 467 -12.39 6.73 -14.82
CA GLY A 467 -13.79 7.12 -14.89
C GLY A 467 -14.53 5.91 -15.45
N ASP A 468 -15.55 5.42 -14.75
CA ASP A 468 -16.35 4.25 -15.11
C ASP A 468 -15.64 2.89 -15.03
N VAL A 469 -15.37 2.43 -13.81
CA VAL A 469 -15.43 0.98 -13.54
C VAL A 469 -16.84 0.70 -13.06
N SER A 470 -17.72 0.35 -13.98
CA SER A 470 -18.97 -0.32 -13.67
C SER A 470 -18.69 -1.57 -12.83
N GLU A 471 -19.50 -1.78 -11.81
CA GLU A 471 -19.47 -3.01 -11.00
C GLU A 471 -19.51 -4.24 -11.93
N GLY A 472 -18.48 -5.09 -11.88
CA GLY A 472 -18.60 -6.47 -12.36
C GLY A 472 -17.58 -7.01 -13.37
N GLU A 473 -16.64 -6.25 -13.92
CA GLU A 473 -15.68 -6.80 -14.90
C GLU A 473 -14.26 -6.95 -14.34
N GLU A 474 -13.96 -8.12 -13.77
CA GLU A 474 -12.60 -8.67 -13.80
C GLU A 474 -12.27 -8.93 -15.28
N GLN A 475 -11.50 -8.06 -15.91
CA GLN A 475 -10.79 -8.45 -17.14
C GLN A 475 -9.92 -9.65 -16.78
N SER A 476 -10.17 -10.80 -17.43
CA SER A 476 -9.37 -11.99 -17.25
C SER A 476 -7.89 -11.63 -17.40
N CYS A 477 -7.07 -11.97 -16.38
CA CYS A 477 -5.63 -11.81 -16.42
C CYS A 477 -5.04 -12.73 -17.51
N GLY A 478 -5.13 -12.31 -18.76
CA GLY A 478 -4.36 -12.90 -19.85
C GLY A 478 -2.86 -12.74 -19.57
N ASN A 479 -2.06 -13.67 -20.10
CA ASN A 479 -0.59 -13.63 -20.08
C ASN A 479 0.01 -12.43 -20.84
N GLU A 480 -0.80 -11.50 -21.35
CA GLU A 480 -0.38 -10.52 -22.35
C GLU A 480 0.72 -9.56 -21.86
N ASN A 481 0.77 -9.21 -20.58
CA ASN A 481 1.74 -8.24 -20.04
C ASN A 481 2.82 -8.85 -19.14
N ARG A 482 3.01 -10.17 -19.22
CA ARG A 482 4.00 -10.93 -18.46
C ARG A 482 4.96 -11.60 -19.44
N PHE A 483 6.26 -11.40 -19.26
CA PHE A 483 7.27 -11.96 -20.16
C PHE A 483 8.31 -12.72 -19.37
N TRP A 484 8.61 -13.94 -19.79
CA TRP A 484 9.75 -14.68 -19.29
C TRP A 484 10.99 -14.22 -20.02
N VAL A 485 12.06 -14.01 -19.26
CA VAL A 485 13.33 -13.53 -19.79
C VAL A 485 14.41 -14.52 -19.40
N ASP A 486 15.08 -15.07 -20.41
CA ASP A 486 16.25 -15.92 -20.21
C ASP A 486 17.41 -15.04 -19.74
N VAL A 487 17.85 -15.31 -18.52
CA VAL A 487 18.90 -14.56 -17.82
C VAL A 487 20.11 -15.41 -17.48
N ASP A 488 20.06 -16.69 -17.85
CA ASP A 488 21.10 -17.69 -17.58
C ASP A 488 22.20 -17.73 -18.66
N ASP A 489 22.08 -16.92 -19.72
CA ASP A 489 23.15 -16.71 -20.70
C ASP A 489 24.14 -15.61 -20.24
N VAL A 490 24.93 -15.92 -19.21
CA VAL A 490 26.32 -15.41 -19.03
C VAL A 490 27.19 -16.48 -18.38
#